data_AF-A0AAD1XL37-F1
#
_entry.id   AF-A0AAD1XL37-F1
#
_cell.length_a   1.000
_cell.length_b   1.000
_cell.length_c   1.000
_cell.angle_alpha   90.00
_cell.angle_beta   90.00
_cell.angle_gamma   90.00
#
_symmetry.space_group_name_H-M   'P 1'
#
loop_
_entity.id
_entity.type
_entity.pdbx_description
1 polymer ?
#
loop_
_entity_poly.entity_id
_entity_poly.type
_entity_poly.pdbx_seq_one_letter_code
_entity_poly.pdbx_strand_id
1 'polypeptide(L)'
;MTFLEMCKYSTFKNKNKNNDDDNDNNKKYKTDFDIEESIHDNYVRLEKDKVDDQSIIIPAGFKTQIHSQGYKELLQAILDYCRELFRLEDKQKSLEIEAKSRGLPVPQVLPSEKRKLQEKARKMALKYSFIIFQRKSEASRPGLSLIEYTKAKVKAVGNQKADKDFYETLILFTARVLQPAFEKNVSKLEVELSRLFRTNAFNITERTQAEKKRLEKYPQLRPPQKKEDTKELISRYAMKARVPNESYHHSYIKQKTEIRPLFYKLTPHGATNARSPLISLLFPSMKDKIRVFEEESKKRNEAKGNRSMIVKPTELDQIIEQESRKKKKNLNQTVTDYL
;
A
#
# COMPACT_ATOMS: atom_id res chain seq x y z
N MET A 1 -6.22 7.49 -26.18
CA MET A 1 -6.82 6.46 -25.32
C MET A 1 -5.73 6.04 -24.36
N THR A 2 -5.93 6.07 -23.04
CA THR A 2 -4.84 5.67 -22.13
C THR A 2 -4.79 4.15 -22.00
N PHE A 3 -3.61 3.58 -21.75
CA PHE A 3 -3.43 2.13 -21.53
C PHE A 3 -4.39 1.53 -20.49
N LEU A 4 -4.88 2.36 -19.55
CA LEU A 4 -5.89 1.99 -18.57
C LEU A 4 -7.34 2.06 -19.06
N GLU A 5 -7.66 2.85 -20.09
CA GLU A 5 -8.97 2.78 -20.76
C GLU A 5 -9.14 1.45 -21.47
N MET A 6 -8.07 0.91 -22.06
CA MET A 6 -8.08 -0.44 -22.67
C MET A 6 -8.27 -1.57 -21.65
N CYS A 7 -7.69 -1.46 -20.45
CA CYS A 7 -7.91 -2.44 -19.36
C CYS A 7 -9.40 -2.56 -18.97
N LYS A 8 -10.22 -1.53 -19.22
CA LYS A 8 -11.66 -1.52 -18.92
C LYS A 8 -12.51 -2.07 -20.06
N TYR A 9 -12.04 -2.02 -21.30
CA TYR A 9 -12.75 -2.57 -22.45
C TYR A 9 -12.55 -4.07 -22.65
N SER A 10 -11.51 -4.66 -22.04
CA SER A 10 -11.38 -6.12 -21.92
C SER A 10 -12.21 -6.68 -20.74
N THR A 11 -13.48 -6.28 -20.61
CA THR A 11 -14.44 -7.04 -19.79
C THR A 11 -14.65 -8.39 -20.44
N PHE A 12 -14.07 -9.41 -19.81
CA PHE A 12 -14.18 -10.81 -20.17
C PHE A 12 -15.64 -11.25 -20.34
N LYS A 13 -15.99 -11.67 -21.57
CA LYS A 13 -16.93 -12.78 -21.78
C LYS A 13 -16.20 -14.04 -21.33
N ASN A 14 -16.33 -14.43 -20.06
CA ASN A 14 -15.84 -15.72 -19.62
C ASN A 14 -16.92 -16.78 -19.89
N LYS A 15 -16.53 -17.85 -20.59
CA LYS A 15 -17.39 -19.00 -20.89
C LYS A 15 -17.86 -19.65 -19.59
N ASN A 16 -19.17 -19.88 -19.51
CA ASN A 16 -19.83 -20.70 -18.49
C ASN A 16 -19.05 -21.98 -18.23
N LYS A 17 -18.67 -22.19 -16.97
CA LYS A 17 -18.35 -23.50 -16.43
C LYS A 17 -19.31 -23.74 -15.27
N ASN A 18 -20.03 -24.85 -15.36
CA ASN A 18 -21.21 -25.19 -14.58
C ASN A 18 -20.96 -25.20 -13.06
N ASN A 19 -21.99 -24.79 -12.33
CA ASN A 19 -22.13 -24.94 -10.89
C ASN A 19 -22.35 -26.41 -10.56
N ASP A 20 -21.65 -26.90 -9.53
CA ASP A 20 -22.15 -27.97 -8.65
C ASP A 20 -21.66 -27.69 -7.20
N ASP A 21 -22.67 -27.47 -6.37
CA ASP A 21 -22.89 -27.67 -4.94
C ASP A 21 -21.78 -27.59 -3.86
N ASP A 22 -22.15 -26.72 -2.91
CA ASP A 22 -21.90 -26.60 -1.47
C ASP A 22 -20.99 -27.56 -0.69
N ASN A 23 -20.32 -26.91 0.29
CA ASN A 23 -19.84 -27.42 1.57
C ASN A 23 -18.33 -27.75 1.68
N ASP A 24 -17.48 -26.71 1.78
CA ASP A 24 -16.21 -26.79 2.54
C ASP A 24 -15.55 -25.40 2.70
N ASN A 25 -15.71 -24.76 3.87
CA ASN A 25 -15.13 -23.44 4.15
C ASN A 25 -13.59 -23.41 4.22
N ASN A 26 -12.92 -24.56 4.05
CA ASN A 26 -11.46 -24.67 3.99
C ASN A 26 -10.88 -25.07 2.61
N LYS A 27 -11.71 -25.32 1.57
CA LYS A 27 -11.21 -25.59 0.19
C LYS A 27 -11.19 -24.36 -0.73
N LYS A 28 -11.67 -23.20 -0.26
CA LYS A 28 -12.09 -22.07 -1.11
C LYS A 28 -10.99 -21.25 -1.81
N TYR A 29 -9.72 -21.66 -1.73
CA TYR A 29 -8.62 -21.00 -2.46
C TYR A 29 -7.74 -21.95 -3.28
N LYS A 30 -8.21 -23.18 -3.49
CA LYS A 30 -7.48 -24.20 -4.24
C LYS A 30 -7.85 -24.23 -5.73
N THR A 31 -8.26 -23.10 -6.30
CA THR A 31 -7.96 -22.88 -7.72
C THR A 31 -6.47 -22.63 -7.78
N ASP A 32 -5.72 -23.62 -8.27
CA ASP A 32 -4.29 -23.49 -8.56
C ASP A 32 -4.15 -22.45 -9.66
N PHE A 33 -4.04 -21.20 -9.22
CA PHE A 33 -3.77 -20.07 -10.09
C PHE A 33 -2.34 -20.24 -10.62
N ASP A 34 -2.23 -20.59 -11.89
CA ASP A 34 -0.94 -20.73 -12.57
C ASP A 34 -0.42 -19.35 -13.00
N ILE A 35 0.66 -18.92 -12.33
CA ILE A 35 1.33 -17.65 -12.62
C ILE A 35 1.94 -17.68 -14.03
N GLU A 36 2.47 -18.82 -14.47
CA GLU A 36 3.18 -18.90 -15.75
C GLU A 36 2.22 -18.80 -16.93
N GLU A 37 1.12 -19.56 -16.88
CA GLU A 37 0.04 -19.47 -17.86
C GLU A 37 -0.53 -18.05 -17.90
N SER A 38 -0.79 -17.45 -16.72
CA SER A 38 -1.33 -16.08 -16.66
C SER A 38 -0.35 -15.03 -17.20
N ILE A 39 0.97 -15.18 -17.00
CA ILE A 39 1.98 -14.32 -17.64
C ILE A 39 1.90 -14.46 -19.17
N HIS A 40 1.88 -15.70 -19.66
CA HIS A 40 1.85 -15.97 -21.10
C HIS A 40 0.62 -15.35 -21.75
N ASP A 41 -0.57 -15.67 -21.24
CA ASP A 41 -1.85 -15.18 -21.76
C ASP A 41 -1.94 -13.65 -21.79
N ASN A 42 -1.53 -13.00 -20.69
CA ASN A 42 -1.58 -11.55 -20.61
C ASN A 42 -0.53 -10.89 -21.52
N TYR A 43 0.62 -11.53 -21.73
CA TYR A 43 1.64 -11.00 -22.63
C TYR A 43 1.21 -11.13 -24.10
N VAL A 44 0.62 -12.26 -24.50
CA VAL A 44 0.04 -12.43 -25.84
C VAL A 44 -1.05 -11.40 -26.09
N ARG A 45 -1.90 -11.10 -25.09
CA ARG A 45 -2.88 -10.00 -25.19
C ARG A 45 -2.22 -8.65 -25.33
N LEU A 46 -1.17 -8.36 -24.56
CA LEU A 46 -0.42 -7.10 -24.65
C LEU A 46 0.21 -6.91 -26.04
N GLU A 47 0.74 -7.97 -26.66
CA GLU A 47 1.26 -7.92 -28.03
C GLU A 47 0.15 -7.65 -29.05
N LYS A 48 -1.03 -8.26 -28.89
CA LYS A 48 -2.21 -7.97 -29.73
C LYS A 48 -2.70 -6.54 -29.57
N ASP A 49 -2.86 -6.08 -28.32
CA ASP A 49 -3.27 -4.72 -28.01
C ASP A 49 -2.33 -3.71 -28.71
N LYS A 50 -1.01 -3.96 -28.73
CA LYS A 50 -0.02 -3.11 -29.41
C LYS A 50 -0.18 -3.07 -30.94
N VAL A 51 -0.60 -4.17 -31.55
CA VAL A 51 -0.90 -4.21 -32.99
C VAL A 51 -2.12 -3.33 -33.29
N ASP A 52 -3.12 -3.39 -32.42
CA ASP A 52 -4.37 -2.63 -32.56
C ASP A 52 -4.19 -1.13 -32.20
N ASP A 53 -3.36 -0.82 -31.19
CA ASP A 53 -3.05 0.53 -30.73
C ASP A 53 -1.54 0.77 -30.63
N GLN A 54 -0.99 1.45 -31.65
CA GLN A 54 0.43 1.81 -31.73
C GLN A 54 0.90 2.78 -30.63
N SER A 55 -0.02 3.39 -29.87
CA SER A 55 0.35 4.24 -28.73
C SER A 55 0.85 3.46 -27.52
N ILE A 56 0.64 2.13 -27.50
CA ILE A 56 1.12 1.26 -26.44
C ILE A 56 2.63 1.05 -26.57
N ILE A 57 3.36 1.50 -25.55
CA ILE A 57 4.80 1.32 -25.46
C ILE A 57 5.07 0.01 -24.71
N ILE A 58 5.69 -0.96 -25.39
CA ILE A 58 6.32 -2.12 -24.75
C ILE A 58 7.82 -1.84 -24.66
N PRO A 59 8.36 -1.65 -23.44
CA PRO A 59 9.78 -1.35 -23.26
C PRO A 59 10.70 -2.45 -23.79
N ALA A 60 11.92 -2.07 -24.19
CA ALA A 60 12.96 -3.01 -24.57
C ALA A 60 13.30 -3.98 -23.41
N GLY A 61 13.48 -5.27 -23.73
CA GLY A 61 13.79 -6.31 -22.76
C GLY A 61 12.64 -6.70 -21.82
N PHE A 62 11.45 -6.10 -21.97
CA PHE A 62 10.29 -6.38 -21.11
C PHE A 62 9.89 -7.86 -21.16
N LYS A 63 9.80 -8.45 -22.37
CA LYS A 63 9.49 -9.88 -22.58
C LYS A 63 10.44 -10.79 -21.80
N THR A 64 11.75 -10.53 -21.89
CA THR A 64 12.77 -11.30 -21.16
C THR A 64 12.61 -11.14 -19.65
N GLN A 65 12.32 -9.93 -19.17
CA GLN A 65 12.13 -9.69 -17.74
C GLN A 65 10.92 -10.44 -17.18
N ILE A 66 9.77 -10.38 -17.84
CA ILE A 66 8.54 -11.00 -17.30
C ILE A 66 8.59 -12.53 -17.32
N HIS A 67 9.42 -13.13 -18.17
CA HIS A 67 9.65 -14.58 -18.16
C HIS A 67 10.78 -14.99 -17.20
N SER A 68 11.48 -14.03 -16.59
CA SER A 68 12.56 -14.32 -15.64
C SER A 68 12.02 -14.94 -14.35
N GLN A 69 12.82 -15.82 -13.74
CA GLN A 69 12.50 -16.42 -12.45
C GLN A 69 12.28 -15.36 -11.36
N GLY A 70 13.07 -14.28 -11.37
CA GLY A 70 12.95 -13.19 -10.40
C GLY A 70 11.60 -12.48 -10.46
N TYR A 71 10.99 -12.35 -11.65
CA TYR A 71 9.65 -11.78 -11.78
C TYR A 71 8.55 -12.74 -11.31
N LYS A 72 8.64 -14.03 -11.64
CA LYS A 72 7.73 -15.06 -11.13
C LYS A 72 7.72 -15.09 -9.59
N GLU A 73 8.91 -15.04 -8.98
CA GLU A 73 9.06 -14.97 -7.53
C GLU A 73 8.48 -13.69 -6.92
N LEU A 74 8.59 -12.56 -7.62
CA LEU A 74 7.93 -11.32 -7.19
C LEU A 74 6.41 -11.48 -7.22
N LEU A 75 5.84 -11.99 -8.33
CA LEU A 75 4.40 -12.20 -8.45
C LEU A 75 3.87 -13.14 -7.37
N GLN A 76 4.56 -14.24 -7.08
CA GLN A 76 4.20 -15.13 -5.99
C GLN A 76 4.23 -14.40 -4.63
N ALA A 77 5.26 -13.59 -4.38
CA ALA A 77 5.35 -12.83 -3.13
C ALA A 77 4.22 -11.78 -2.99
N ILE A 78 3.83 -11.13 -4.09
CA ILE A 78 2.69 -10.19 -4.13
C ILE A 78 1.38 -10.94 -3.88
N LEU A 79 1.18 -12.09 -4.53
CA LEU A 79 0.01 -12.95 -4.37
C LEU A 79 -0.15 -13.38 -2.90
N ASP A 80 0.92 -13.92 -2.30
CA ASP A 80 0.93 -14.38 -0.91
C ASP A 80 0.65 -13.25 0.08
N TYR A 81 1.20 -12.07 -0.19
CA TYR A 81 1.00 -10.86 0.60
C TYR A 81 -0.44 -10.36 0.52
N CYS A 82 -0.99 -10.20 -0.69
CA CYS A 82 -2.34 -9.68 -0.90
C CYS A 82 -3.41 -10.65 -0.37
N ARG A 83 -3.21 -11.98 -0.54
CA ARG A 83 -4.09 -13.00 0.06
C ARG A 83 -4.13 -12.89 1.59
N GLU A 84 -2.98 -12.74 2.23
CA GLU A 84 -2.91 -12.56 3.68
C GLU A 84 -3.56 -11.24 4.13
N LEU A 85 -3.27 -10.14 3.42
CA LEU A 85 -3.83 -8.83 3.73
C LEU A 85 -5.36 -8.85 3.65
N PHE A 86 -5.93 -9.35 2.56
CA PHE A 86 -7.38 -9.37 2.39
C PHE A 86 -8.06 -10.30 3.37
N ARG A 87 -7.45 -11.46 3.69
CA ARG A 87 -7.92 -12.35 4.75
C ARG A 87 -8.01 -11.63 6.10
N LEU A 88 -6.98 -10.85 6.45
CA LEU A 88 -6.96 -10.11 7.72
C LEU A 88 -7.93 -8.94 7.73
N GLU A 89 -8.08 -8.23 6.60
CA GLU A 89 -9.09 -7.16 6.47
C GLU A 89 -10.52 -7.70 6.60
N ASP A 90 -10.82 -8.83 5.97
CA ASP A 90 -12.14 -9.44 6.06
C ASP A 90 -12.40 -9.97 7.47
N LYS A 91 -11.40 -10.57 8.13
CA LYS A 91 -11.47 -10.95 9.56
C LYS A 91 -11.76 -9.74 10.47
N GLN A 92 -11.04 -8.64 10.26
CA GLN A 92 -11.23 -7.41 11.05
C GLN A 92 -12.64 -6.83 10.87
N LYS A 93 -13.17 -6.83 9.63
CA LYS A 93 -14.54 -6.38 9.37
C LYS A 93 -15.58 -7.24 10.10
N SER A 94 -15.41 -8.56 10.12
CA SER A 94 -16.30 -9.45 10.86
C SER A 94 -16.26 -9.16 12.36
N LEU A 95 -15.07 -8.96 12.93
CA LEU A 95 -14.89 -8.59 14.34
C LEU A 95 -15.51 -7.22 14.67
N GLU A 96 -15.40 -6.25 13.76
CA GLU A 96 -16.04 -4.94 13.92
C GLU A 96 -17.56 -5.02 13.94
N ILE A 97 -18.16 -5.87 13.09
CA ILE A 97 -19.60 -6.07 13.04
C ILE A 97 -20.08 -6.74 14.33
N GLU A 98 -19.39 -7.79 14.79
CA GLU A 98 -19.73 -8.53 16.02
C GLU A 98 -19.55 -7.69 17.28
N ALA A 99 -18.49 -6.89 17.36
CA ALA A 99 -18.26 -6.00 18.49
C ALA A 99 -19.34 -4.91 18.59
N LYS A 100 -19.71 -4.32 17.43
CA LYS A 100 -20.78 -3.32 17.37
C LYS A 100 -22.13 -3.87 17.78
N SER A 101 -22.47 -5.10 17.38
CA SER A 101 -23.76 -5.71 17.76
C SER A 101 -23.84 -6.03 19.26
N ARG A 102 -22.69 -6.22 19.92
CA ARG A 102 -22.60 -6.47 21.36
C ARG A 102 -22.30 -5.24 22.21
N GLY A 103 -22.09 -4.06 21.61
CA GLY A 103 -21.65 -2.86 22.33
C GLY A 103 -20.25 -3.00 22.97
N LEU A 104 -19.42 -3.91 22.46
CA LEU A 104 -18.07 -4.19 22.96
C LEU A 104 -17.02 -3.41 22.15
N PRO A 105 -15.83 -3.14 22.74
CA PRO A 105 -14.72 -2.60 21.98
C PRO A 105 -14.28 -3.58 20.88
N VAL A 106 -13.91 -3.05 19.72
CA VAL A 106 -13.49 -3.84 18.56
C VAL A 106 -12.21 -4.63 18.89
N PRO A 107 -12.22 -5.97 18.81
CA PRO A 107 -11.02 -6.78 18.97
C PRO A 107 -9.98 -6.44 17.90
N GLN A 108 -8.71 -6.38 18.32
CA GLN A 108 -7.61 -6.16 17.39
C GLN A 108 -7.09 -7.47 16.80
N VAL A 109 -6.63 -7.43 15.54
CA VAL A 109 -5.86 -8.53 14.94
C VAL A 109 -4.64 -8.87 15.80
N LEU A 110 -4.39 -10.18 15.96
CA LEU A 110 -3.29 -10.69 16.78
C LEU A 110 -1.92 -10.16 16.30
N PRO A 111 -1.00 -9.84 17.22
CA PRO A 111 0.36 -9.40 16.86
C PRO A 111 1.12 -10.40 15.97
N SER A 112 0.88 -11.70 16.15
CA SER A 112 1.49 -12.77 15.33
C SER A 112 1.05 -12.71 13.86
N GLU A 113 -0.24 -12.45 13.60
CA GLU A 113 -0.79 -12.27 12.26
C GLU A 113 -0.23 -11.00 11.59
N LYS A 114 -0.11 -9.90 12.35
CA LYS A 114 0.54 -8.66 11.88
C LYS A 114 2.01 -8.91 11.53
N ARG A 115 2.74 -9.66 12.35
CA ARG A 115 4.15 -10.03 12.10
C ARG A 115 4.31 -10.88 10.84
N LYS A 116 3.44 -11.87 10.64
CA LYS A 116 3.42 -12.71 9.44
C LYS A 116 3.19 -11.90 8.16
N LEU A 117 2.24 -10.95 8.19
CA LEU A 117 2.00 -10.05 7.06
C LEU A 117 3.23 -9.15 6.77
N GLN A 118 3.88 -8.65 7.82
CA GLN A 118 5.09 -7.83 7.68
C GLN A 118 6.27 -8.62 7.08
N GLU A 119 6.42 -9.89 7.44
CA GLU A 119 7.43 -10.77 6.86
C GLU A 119 7.18 -11.01 5.36
N LYS A 120 5.94 -11.28 4.98
CA LYS A 120 5.54 -11.37 3.55
C LYS A 120 5.83 -10.08 2.80
N ALA A 121 5.54 -8.93 3.40
CA ALA A 121 5.85 -7.63 2.82
C ALA A 121 7.36 -7.41 2.61
N ARG A 122 8.20 -7.85 3.57
CA ARG A 122 9.67 -7.81 3.44
C ARG A 122 10.18 -8.73 2.33
N LYS A 123 9.66 -9.96 2.24
CA LYS A 123 10.02 -10.90 1.17
C LYS A 123 9.69 -10.32 -0.21
N MET A 124 8.49 -9.76 -0.36
CA MET A 124 8.06 -9.05 -1.56
C MET A 124 8.97 -7.85 -1.88
N ALA A 125 9.30 -7.03 -0.88
CA ALA A 125 10.20 -5.90 -1.04
C ALA A 125 11.56 -6.34 -1.59
N LEU A 126 12.13 -7.40 -1.01
CA LEU A 126 13.42 -7.95 -1.40
C LEU A 126 13.39 -8.40 -2.87
N LYS A 127 12.38 -9.18 -3.29
CA LYS A 127 12.24 -9.61 -4.69
C LYS A 127 12.10 -8.43 -5.65
N TYR A 128 11.32 -7.41 -5.28
CA TYR A 128 11.19 -6.20 -6.09
C TYR A 128 12.52 -5.44 -6.23
N SER A 129 13.30 -5.35 -5.14
CA SER A 129 14.62 -4.71 -5.20
C SER A 129 15.57 -5.42 -6.14
N PHE A 130 15.55 -6.76 -6.17
CA PHE A 130 16.35 -7.54 -7.11
C PHE A 130 16.00 -7.19 -8.56
N ILE A 131 14.73 -7.06 -8.91
CA ILE A 131 14.30 -6.61 -10.25
C ILE A 131 14.84 -5.22 -10.56
N ILE A 132 14.77 -4.29 -9.60
CA ILE A 132 15.31 -2.94 -9.78
C ILE A 132 16.82 -2.98 -10.02
N PHE A 133 17.57 -3.81 -9.28
CA PHE A 133 19.02 -3.90 -9.41
C PHE A 133 19.47 -4.61 -10.70
N GLN A 134 18.81 -5.72 -11.05
CA GLN A 134 19.11 -6.53 -12.23
C GLN A 134 18.83 -5.80 -13.53
N ARG A 135 17.88 -4.86 -13.54
CA ARG A 135 17.67 -4.02 -14.70
C ARG A 135 18.90 -3.18 -14.96
N LYS A 136 19.65 -3.60 -15.97
CA LYS A 136 20.67 -2.80 -16.65
C LYS A 136 19.93 -1.67 -17.35
N SER A 137 19.97 -0.46 -16.79
CA SER A 137 19.67 0.73 -17.57
C SER A 137 20.59 0.69 -18.80
N GLU A 138 20.09 1.03 -19.99
CA GLU A 138 20.81 0.88 -21.28
C GLU A 138 22.24 1.47 -21.29
N ALA A 139 22.57 2.33 -20.32
CA ALA A 139 23.92 2.85 -20.07
C ALA A 139 24.93 1.82 -19.51
N SER A 140 24.54 0.59 -19.18
CA SER A 140 25.46 -0.40 -18.58
C SER A 140 26.37 -1.02 -19.65
N ARG A 141 27.51 -0.40 -19.90
CA ARG A 141 28.61 -1.00 -20.66
C ARG A 141 29.02 -2.34 -20.02
N PRO A 142 29.26 -3.41 -20.79
CA PRO A 142 29.83 -4.64 -20.26
C PRO A 142 31.23 -4.36 -19.66
N GLY A 143 31.51 -4.87 -18.46
CA GLY A 143 32.83 -4.79 -17.82
C GLY A 143 32.96 -3.87 -16.59
N LEU A 144 31.90 -3.19 -16.14
CA LEU A 144 31.94 -2.34 -14.94
C LEU A 144 31.82 -3.16 -13.65
N SER A 145 32.63 -2.83 -12.64
CA SER A 145 32.51 -3.41 -11.30
C SER A 145 31.19 -3.01 -10.62
N LEU A 146 30.73 -3.76 -9.61
CA LEU A 146 29.49 -3.48 -8.88
C LEU A 146 29.43 -2.05 -8.30
N ILE A 147 30.58 -1.54 -7.83
CA ILE A 147 30.70 -0.20 -7.25
C ILE A 147 30.57 0.87 -8.34
N GLU A 148 31.21 0.66 -9.49
CA GLU A 148 31.13 1.58 -10.63
C GLU A 148 29.74 1.55 -11.28
N TYR A 149 29.10 0.38 -11.36
CA TYR A 149 27.72 0.23 -11.78
C TYR A 149 26.78 1.03 -10.88
N THR A 150 26.98 0.97 -9.56
CA THR A 150 26.16 1.73 -8.60
C THR A 150 26.36 3.23 -8.78
N LYS A 151 27.62 3.69 -8.97
CA LYS A 151 27.93 5.11 -9.24
C LYS A 151 27.39 5.58 -10.60
N ALA A 152 27.48 4.75 -11.64
CA ALA A 152 26.96 5.05 -12.98
C ALA A 152 25.43 5.15 -12.97
N LYS A 153 24.75 4.25 -12.23
CA LYS A 153 23.29 4.27 -12.07
C LYS A 153 22.80 5.50 -11.29
N VAL A 154 23.58 5.99 -10.32
CA VAL A 154 23.31 7.25 -9.61
C VAL A 154 23.48 8.47 -10.54
N LYS A 155 24.42 8.43 -11.49
CA LYS A 155 24.63 9.50 -12.49
C LYS A 155 23.66 9.44 -13.69
N ALA A 156 23.06 8.29 -13.98
CA ALA A 156 22.15 8.07 -15.11
C ALA A 156 20.73 8.68 -14.92
N VAL A 157 20.67 9.87 -14.34
CA VAL A 157 19.46 10.69 -14.18
C VAL A 157 18.77 10.96 -15.53
N GLY A 158 19.46 10.80 -16.66
CA GLY A 158 18.92 10.94 -18.02
C GLY A 158 18.00 9.81 -18.50
N ASN A 159 18.06 8.59 -17.93
CA ASN A 159 17.21 7.46 -18.35
C ASN A 159 15.86 7.39 -17.62
N GLN A 160 15.47 8.45 -16.91
CA GLN A 160 14.24 8.49 -16.12
C GLN A 160 12.99 8.11 -16.90
N LYS A 161 12.87 8.49 -18.18
CA LYS A 161 11.67 8.21 -18.97
C LYS A 161 11.55 6.72 -19.32
N ALA A 162 12.56 6.12 -19.95
CA ALA A 162 12.55 4.70 -20.29
C ALA A 162 12.47 3.80 -19.04
N ASP A 163 13.12 4.21 -17.95
CA ASP A 163 13.02 3.48 -16.70
C ASP A 163 11.61 3.56 -16.12
N LYS A 164 11.02 4.76 -16.09
CA LYS A 164 9.64 5.01 -15.66
C LYS A 164 8.63 4.21 -16.49
N ASP A 165 8.67 4.31 -17.82
CA ASP A 165 7.73 3.65 -18.73
C ASP A 165 7.72 2.13 -18.50
N PHE A 166 8.88 1.54 -18.28
CA PHE A 166 8.98 0.12 -17.96
C PHE A 166 8.46 -0.24 -16.58
N TYR A 167 8.77 0.52 -15.53
CA TYR A 167 8.25 0.18 -14.21
C TYR A 167 6.74 0.38 -14.15
N GLU A 168 6.21 1.40 -14.83
CA GLU A 168 4.77 1.59 -15.00
C GLU A 168 4.14 0.40 -15.75
N THR A 169 4.73 -0.01 -16.88
CA THR A 169 4.27 -1.18 -17.65
C THR A 169 4.34 -2.46 -16.82
N LEU A 170 5.42 -2.67 -16.06
CA LEU A 170 5.61 -3.84 -15.20
C LEU A 170 4.52 -3.94 -14.13
N ILE A 171 4.16 -2.82 -13.52
CA ILE A 171 3.16 -2.77 -12.45
C ILE A 171 1.75 -2.98 -13.00
N LEU A 172 1.44 -2.37 -14.13
CA LEU A 172 0.15 -2.57 -14.80
C LEU A 172 0.02 -4.02 -15.28
N PHE A 173 1.08 -4.58 -15.82
CA PHE A 173 1.14 -5.98 -16.23
C PHE A 173 1.00 -6.93 -15.02
N THR A 174 1.66 -6.61 -13.90
CA THR A 174 1.49 -7.36 -12.62
C THR A 174 0.03 -7.41 -12.18
N ALA A 175 -0.70 -6.29 -12.27
CA ALA A 175 -2.11 -6.25 -11.92
C ALA A 175 -2.95 -7.15 -12.83
N ARG A 176 -2.72 -7.11 -14.15
CA ARG A 176 -3.42 -7.95 -15.14
C ARG A 176 -3.15 -9.45 -14.90
N VAL A 177 -1.90 -9.82 -14.66
CA VAL A 177 -1.51 -11.21 -14.38
C VAL A 177 -2.19 -11.73 -13.13
N LEU A 178 -2.24 -10.95 -12.05
CA LEU A 178 -2.83 -11.39 -10.78
C LEU A 178 -4.35 -11.25 -10.72
N GLN A 179 -4.98 -10.54 -11.66
CA GLN A 179 -6.42 -10.29 -11.66
C GLN A 179 -7.29 -11.56 -11.53
N PRO A 180 -7.02 -12.67 -12.26
CA PRO A 180 -7.80 -13.91 -12.13
C PRO A 180 -7.70 -14.54 -10.72
N ALA A 181 -6.60 -14.32 -10.00
CA ALA A 181 -6.45 -14.80 -8.63
C ALA A 181 -7.31 -14.03 -7.62
N PHE A 182 -7.83 -12.85 -8.00
CA PHE A 182 -8.55 -11.93 -7.13
C PHE A 182 -9.88 -11.45 -7.75
N GLU A 183 -10.60 -12.26 -8.54
CA GLU A 183 -11.83 -11.86 -9.24
C GLU A 183 -12.83 -11.06 -8.38
N LYS A 184 -13.05 -11.47 -7.12
CA LYS A 184 -13.97 -10.79 -6.18
C LYS A 184 -13.38 -9.53 -5.53
N ASN A 185 -12.06 -9.36 -5.59
CA ASN A 185 -11.29 -8.35 -4.87
C ASN A 185 -10.34 -7.56 -5.80
N VAL A 186 -10.62 -7.49 -7.12
CA VAL A 186 -9.76 -6.81 -8.10
C VAL A 186 -9.50 -5.36 -7.71
N SER A 187 -10.54 -4.64 -7.28
CA SER A 187 -10.40 -3.26 -6.82
C SER A 187 -9.47 -3.12 -5.60
N LYS A 188 -9.52 -4.07 -4.66
CA LYS A 188 -8.59 -4.10 -3.52
C LYS A 188 -7.16 -4.35 -3.98
N LEU A 189 -6.97 -5.25 -4.96
CA LEU A 189 -5.65 -5.55 -5.55
C LEU A 189 -5.04 -4.32 -6.20
N GLU A 190 -5.78 -3.61 -7.07
CA GLU A 190 -5.27 -2.42 -7.77
C GLU A 190 -4.90 -1.30 -6.79
N VAL A 191 -5.74 -1.04 -5.79
CA VAL A 191 -5.46 -0.07 -4.72
C VAL A 191 -4.19 -0.46 -3.97
N GLU A 192 -4.01 -1.76 -3.70
CA GLU A 192 -2.85 -2.25 -2.97
C GLU A 192 -1.57 -2.15 -3.79
N LEU A 193 -1.58 -2.54 -5.07
CA LEU A 193 -0.44 -2.40 -5.98
C LEU A 193 -0.05 -0.92 -6.14
N SER A 194 -1.04 -0.03 -6.29
CA SER A 194 -0.82 1.42 -6.33
C SER A 194 -0.10 1.91 -5.08
N ARG A 195 -0.54 1.43 -3.90
CA ARG A 195 0.10 1.75 -2.63
C ARG A 195 1.53 1.23 -2.59
N LEU A 196 1.74 -0.06 -2.87
CA LEU A 196 3.02 -0.76 -2.73
C LEU A 196 4.11 -0.23 -3.67
N PHE A 197 3.74 0.16 -4.88
CA PHE A 197 4.69 0.70 -5.84
C PHE A 197 4.78 2.22 -5.84
N ARG A 198 3.88 2.91 -5.12
CA ARG A 198 3.74 4.38 -5.16
C ARG A 198 3.59 4.90 -6.58
N THR A 199 3.06 4.09 -7.48
CA THR A 199 2.79 4.56 -8.83
C THR A 199 1.51 5.35 -8.84
N ASN A 200 1.59 6.49 -9.51
CA ASN A 200 0.41 7.22 -9.92
C ASN A 200 -0.27 6.56 -11.14
N ALA A 201 0.21 5.41 -11.63
CA ALA A 201 -0.34 4.74 -12.81
C ALA A 201 -1.87 4.57 -12.71
N PHE A 202 -2.36 4.00 -11.60
CA PHE A 202 -3.80 3.84 -11.38
C PHE A 202 -4.50 5.13 -10.92
N ASN A 203 -3.83 5.97 -10.11
CA ASN A 203 -4.35 7.26 -9.64
C ASN A 203 -4.53 8.29 -10.76
N ILE A 204 -3.66 8.31 -11.78
CA ILE A 204 -3.79 9.19 -12.95
C ILE A 204 -5.09 8.84 -13.65
N THR A 205 -5.39 7.56 -13.82
CA THR A 205 -6.61 7.15 -14.52
C THR A 205 -7.86 7.53 -13.76
N GLU A 206 -7.92 7.28 -12.45
CA GLU A 206 -9.06 7.70 -11.65
C GLU A 206 -9.20 9.22 -11.60
N ARG A 207 -8.09 9.97 -11.53
CA ARG A 207 -8.09 11.43 -11.61
C ARG A 207 -8.58 11.91 -12.97
N THR A 208 -8.08 11.36 -14.06
CA THR A 208 -8.53 11.69 -15.42
C THR A 208 -10.01 11.39 -15.61
N GLN A 209 -10.52 10.29 -15.03
CA GLN A 209 -11.95 9.95 -15.08
C GLN A 209 -12.80 10.87 -14.22
N ALA A 210 -12.36 11.19 -13.00
CA ALA A 210 -13.04 12.15 -12.14
C ALA A 210 -13.05 13.55 -12.77
N GLU A 211 -11.94 13.95 -13.38
CA GLU A 211 -11.81 15.20 -14.13
C GLU A 211 -12.69 15.20 -15.37
N LYS A 212 -12.75 14.10 -16.14
CA LYS A 212 -13.66 13.94 -17.28
C LYS A 212 -15.12 14.07 -16.84
N LYS A 213 -15.54 13.37 -15.78
CA LYS A 213 -16.89 13.51 -15.21
C LYS A 213 -17.17 14.92 -14.70
N ARG A 214 -16.17 15.59 -14.14
CA ARG A 214 -16.28 17.00 -13.71
C ARG A 214 -16.42 17.95 -14.90
N LEU A 215 -15.69 17.70 -16.00
CA LEU A 215 -15.79 18.44 -17.26
C LEU A 215 -17.07 18.15 -18.04
N GLU A 216 -17.71 17.00 -17.80
CA GLU A 216 -19.06 16.67 -18.28
C GLU A 216 -20.12 17.40 -17.46
N LYS A 217 -20.01 17.39 -16.12
CA LYS A 217 -20.93 18.07 -15.19
C LYS A 217 -20.84 19.60 -15.27
N TYR A 218 -19.63 20.14 -15.53
CA TYR A 218 -19.36 21.57 -15.62
C TYR A 218 -18.63 21.92 -16.93
N PRO A 219 -19.34 22.00 -18.07
CA PRO A 219 -18.76 22.27 -19.38
C PRO A 219 -17.94 23.57 -19.45
N GLN A 220 -18.28 24.57 -18.63
CA GLN A 220 -17.57 25.85 -18.52
C GLN A 220 -16.12 25.72 -18.03
N LEU A 221 -15.72 24.55 -17.50
CA LEU A 221 -14.34 24.27 -17.12
C LEU A 221 -13.45 23.90 -18.32
N ARG A 222 -14.03 23.49 -19.45
CA ARG A 222 -13.27 23.14 -20.66
C ARG A 222 -12.51 24.37 -21.20
N PRO A 223 -11.31 24.18 -21.78
CA PRO A 223 -10.59 25.28 -22.40
C PRO A 223 -11.36 25.83 -23.60
N PRO A 224 -11.30 27.15 -23.87
CA PRO A 224 -11.91 27.75 -25.05
C PRO A 224 -11.34 27.11 -26.32
N GLN A 225 -12.21 26.64 -27.22
CA GLN A 225 -11.79 26.05 -28.50
C GLN A 225 -11.57 27.10 -29.59
N LYS A 226 -12.08 28.33 -29.41
CA LYS A 226 -11.95 29.47 -30.33
C LYS A 226 -11.59 30.73 -29.55
N LYS A 227 -11.11 31.77 -30.26
CA LYS A 227 -10.97 33.12 -29.69
C LYS A 227 -12.37 33.64 -29.36
N GLU A 228 -12.75 33.52 -28.11
CA GLU A 228 -14.04 34.01 -27.58
C GLU A 228 -13.98 35.53 -27.41
N ASP A 229 -15.14 36.17 -27.57
CA ASP A 229 -15.28 37.60 -27.30
C ASP A 229 -15.11 37.89 -25.80
N THR A 230 -14.65 39.09 -25.47
CA THR A 230 -14.32 39.53 -24.11
C THR A 230 -15.49 39.34 -23.16
N LYS A 231 -16.73 39.56 -23.64
CA LYS A 231 -17.96 39.39 -22.87
C LYS A 231 -18.24 37.92 -22.54
N GLU A 232 -17.99 37.00 -23.48
CA GLU A 232 -18.16 35.56 -23.27
C GLU A 232 -17.14 35.01 -22.26
N LEU A 233 -15.90 35.52 -22.32
CA LEU A 233 -14.84 35.20 -21.38
C LEU A 233 -15.23 35.58 -19.93
N ILE A 234 -15.74 36.80 -19.73
CA ILE A 234 -16.20 37.27 -18.42
C ILE A 234 -17.34 36.38 -17.89
N SER A 235 -18.32 36.05 -18.74
CA SER A 235 -19.42 35.15 -18.38
C SER A 235 -18.92 33.77 -17.95
N ARG A 236 -17.96 33.19 -18.68
CA ARG A 236 -17.34 31.92 -18.32
C ARG A 236 -16.60 32.00 -16.98
N TYR A 237 -15.87 33.08 -16.71
CA TYR A 237 -15.20 33.26 -15.41
C TYR A 237 -16.20 33.34 -14.26
N ALA A 238 -17.31 34.05 -14.43
CA ALA A 238 -18.38 34.11 -13.44
C ALA A 238 -19.01 32.73 -13.20
N MET A 239 -19.24 31.93 -14.26
CA MET A 239 -19.74 30.57 -14.13
C MET A 239 -18.72 29.61 -13.49
N LYS A 240 -17.42 29.81 -13.73
CA LYS A 240 -16.34 29.04 -13.06
C LYS A 240 -16.31 29.31 -11.56
N ALA A 241 -16.48 30.56 -11.14
CA ALA A 241 -16.48 30.93 -9.73
C ALA A 241 -17.65 30.30 -8.94
N ARG A 242 -18.75 29.97 -9.62
CA ARG A 242 -19.92 29.30 -9.04
C ARG A 242 -19.76 27.77 -8.94
N VAL A 243 -18.74 27.19 -9.57
CA VAL A 243 -18.50 25.74 -9.44
C VAL A 243 -18.03 25.48 -8.01
N PRO A 244 -18.76 24.67 -7.22
CA PRO A 244 -18.35 24.35 -5.86
C PRO A 244 -16.93 23.81 -5.87
N ASN A 245 -16.10 24.31 -4.95
CA ASN A 245 -14.78 23.75 -4.72
C ASN A 245 -14.99 22.43 -3.99
N GLU A 246 -15.42 21.41 -4.74
CA GLU A 246 -15.43 20.02 -4.29
C GLU A 246 -13.97 19.71 -3.99
N SER A 247 -13.59 19.91 -2.72
CA SER A 247 -12.39 19.30 -2.18
C SER A 247 -12.62 17.81 -2.36
N TYR A 248 -12.16 17.29 -3.49
CA TYR A 248 -11.85 15.89 -3.69
C TYR A 248 -10.68 15.62 -2.74
N HIS A 249 -10.92 15.73 -1.44
CA HIS A 249 -10.23 14.99 -0.41
C HIS A 249 -10.58 13.55 -0.71
N HIS A 250 -9.86 13.01 -1.68
CA HIS A 250 -10.12 11.69 -2.16
C HIS A 250 -10.10 10.76 -0.96
N SER A 251 -11.19 10.02 -0.81
CA SER A 251 -11.41 9.06 0.25
C SER A 251 -10.32 8.00 0.34
N TYR A 252 -9.45 7.89 -0.68
CA TYR A 252 -8.35 6.93 -0.74
C TYR A 252 -7.29 7.04 0.37
N ILE A 253 -7.17 8.18 1.08
CA ILE A 253 -6.21 8.29 2.21
C ILE A 253 -6.81 7.72 3.53
N LYS A 254 -8.11 7.43 3.59
CA LYS A 254 -8.78 7.13 4.88
C LYS A 254 -8.82 5.66 5.29
N GLN A 255 -8.48 4.70 4.44
CA GLN A 255 -8.35 3.30 4.88
C GLN A 255 -7.01 3.07 5.57
N LYS A 256 -6.79 3.76 6.70
CA LYS A 256 -5.77 3.38 7.67
C LYS A 256 -6.29 2.15 8.41
N THR A 257 -6.26 0.99 7.79
CA THR A 257 -6.39 -0.24 8.57
C THR A 257 -5.07 -0.43 9.30
N GLU A 258 -5.12 -0.62 10.62
CA GLU A 258 -3.93 -0.87 11.47
C GLU A 258 -3.13 -2.11 11.07
N ILE A 259 -3.69 -2.92 10.18
CA ILE A 259 -3.15 -4.17 9.67
C ILE A 259 -2.12 -3.90 8.58
N ARG A 260 -2.33 -2.84 7.78
CA ARG A 260 -1.41 -2.50 6.69
C ARG A 260 -0.07 -2.09 7.30
N PRO A 261 1.06 -2.66 6.84
CA PRO A 261 2.38 -2.23 7.29
C PRO A 261 2.46 -0.70 7.15
N LEU A 262 2.86 -0.04 8.23
CA LEU A 262 2.95 1.42 8.26
C LEU A 262 3.90 1.90 7.18
N PHE A 263 3.33 2.44 6.11
CA PHE A 263 4.04 3.20 5.10
C PHE A 263 3.68 4.65 5.33
N TYR A 264 4.63 5.41 5.86
CA TYR A 264 4.31 6.70 6.43
C TYR A 264 3.70 7.68 5.42
N LYS A 265 2.67 8.37 5.92
CA LYS A 265 1.81 9.38 5.29
C LYS A 265 2.49 10.09 4.12
N LEU A 266 2.06 9.73 2.91
CA LEU A 266 2.22 10.58 1.75
C LEU A 266 1.10 11.61 1.82
N THR A 267 1.44 12.85 2.21
CA THR A 267 0.67 13.96 1.66
C THR A 267 0.75 13.85 0.12
N PRO A 268 -0.26 14.27 -0.65
CA PRO A 268 -0.21 14.20 -2.12
C PRO A 268 1.08 14.80 -2.71
N HIS A 269 1.64 15.83 -2.06
CA HIS A 269 2.94 16.43 -2.39
C HIS A 269 4.17 15.65 -1.91
N GLY A 270 4.08 14.90 -0.81
CA GLY A 270 5.14 13.96 -0.41
C GLY A 270 5.19 12.73 -1.33
N ALA A 271 4.08 12.35 -1.98
CA ALA A 271 3.96 11.15 -2.80
C ALA A 271 4.88 11.13 -4.02
N THR A 272 5.05 12.27 -4.68
CA THR A 272 5.78 12.37 -5.95
C THR A 272 7.30 12.25 -5.79
N ASN A 273 7.84 12.61 -4.62
CA ASN A 273 9.28 12.59 -4.35
C ASN A 273 9.73 11.51 -3.35
N ALA A 274 8.80 10.70 -2.83
CA ALA A 274 9.11 9.76 -1.75
C ALA A 274 9.25 8.31 -2.27
N ARG A 275 10.36 7.66 -1.88
CA ARG A 275 10.75 6.27 -2.21
C ARG A 275 9.62 5.26 -2.09
N SER A 276 9.51 4.28 -2.99
CA SER A 276 8.50 3.21 -2.85
C SER A 276 8.48 2.61 -1.41
N PRO A 277 7.30 2.25 -0.87
CA PRO A 277 7.14 1.55 0.40
C PRO A 277 8.01 0.31 0.51
N LEU A 278 8.15 -0.44 -0.59
CA LEU A 278 9.00 -1.62 -0.66
C LEU A 278 10.47 -1.26 -0.48
N ILE A 279 10.92 -0.19 -1.12
CA ILE A 279 12.30 0.30 -0.97
C ILE A 279 12.54 0.84 0.45
N SER A 280 11.52 1.46 1.05
CA SER A 280 11.61 1.96 2.43
C SER A 280 11.72 0.82 3.46
N LEU A 281 11.17 -0.37 3.17
CA LEU A 281 11.35 -1.55 4.03
C LEU A 281 12.79 -2.08 4.03
N LEU A 282 13.49 -1.98 2.89
CA LEU A 282 14.85 -2.48 2.75
C LEU A 282 15.89 -1.44 3.17
N PHE A 283 15.66 -0.19 2.79
CA PHE A 283 16.58 0.92 3.01
C PHE A 283 15.87 2.07 3.73
N PRO A 284 15.53 1.89 5.02
CA PRO A 284 14.83 2.91 5.80
C PRO A 284 15.67 4.18 5.87
N SER A 285 15.03 5.32 5.61
CA SER A 285 15.68 6.62 5.77
C SER A 285 15.96 6.90 7.25
N MET A 286 16.83 7.88 7.55
CA MET A 286 17.04 8.32 8.93
C MET A 286 15.73 8.77 9.60
N LYS A 287 14.82 9.41 8.85
CA LYS A 287 13.49 9.78 9.34
C LYS A 287 12.64 8.56 9.69
N ASP A 288 12.70 7.50 8.87
CA ASP A 288 11.97 6.25 9.16
C ASP A 288 12.53 5.57 10.42
N LYS A 289 13.86 5.52 10.55
CA LYS A 289 14.55 4.94 11.72
C LYS A 289 14.20 5.67 13.02
N ILE A 290 14.28 7.01 13.03
CA ILE A 290 13.94 7.84 14.19
C ILE A 290 12.51 7.58 14.64
N ARG A 291 11.58 7.45 13.68
CA ARG A 291 10.17 7.27 14.01
C ARG A 291 9.83 5.86 14.50
N VAL A 292 10.43 4.82 13.91
CA VAL A 292 10.34 3.46 14.44
C VAL A 292 10.85 3.45 15.88
N PHE A 293 11.96 4.14 16.15
CA PHE A 293 12.50 4.29 17.50
C PHE A 293 11.53 5.05 18.44
N GLU A 294 10.89 6.12 18.00
CA GLU A 294 9.87 6.84 18.77
C GLU A 294 8.64 5.96 19.08
N GLU A 295 8.13 5.19 18.11
CA GLU A 295 6.99 4.30 18.32
C GLU A 295 7.33 3.13 19.24
N GLU A 296 8.51 2.53 19.09
CA GLU A 296 9.01 1.51 20.01
C GLU A 296 9.22 2.08 21.42
N SER A 297 9.69 3.33 21.52
CA SER A 297 9.85 4.02 22.81
C SER A 297 8.50 4.29 23.47
N LYS A 298 7.49 4.74 22.70
CA LYS A 298 6.12 4.91 23.20
C LYS A 298 5.54 3.60 23.69
N LYS A 299 5.63 2.52 22.90
CA LYS A 299 5.17 1.19 23.30
C LYS A 299 5.90 0.66 24.53
N ARG A 300 7.22 0.89 24.64
CA ARG A 300 7.97 0.53 25.86
C ARG A 300 7.50 1.33 27.06
N ASN A 301 7.22 2.62 26.91
CA ASN A 301 6.73 3.46 28.01
C ASN A 301 5.31 3.07 28.43
N GLU A 302 4.41 2.77 27.49
CA GLU A 302 3.07 2.25 27.77
C GLU A 302 3.11 0.88 28.45
N ALA A 303 3.97 -0.03 27.97
CA ALA A 303 4.16 -1.34 28.58
C ALA A 303 4.79 -1.27 29.98
N LYS A 304 5.67 -0.29 30.22
CA LYS A 304 6.22 -0.01 31.56
C LYS A 304 5.18 0.60 32.48
N GLY A 305 4.32 1.50 31.99
CA GLY A 305 3.21 2.07 32.76
C GLY A 305 2.22 1.02 33.29
N ASN A 306 2.06 -0.09 32.57
CA ASN A 306 1.21 -1.22 33.00
C ASN A 306 1.94 -2.29 33.84
N ARG A 307 3.27 -2.25 33.95
CA ARG A 307 4.06 -3.19 34.77
C ARG A 307 4.75 -2.55 35.96
N SER A 308 4.82 -1.22 36.02
CA SER A 308 5.29 -0.54 37.22
C SER A 308 4.16 -0.51 38.25
N MET A 309 4.18 -1.45 39.18
CA MET A 309 3.88 -1.13 40.59
C MET A 309 4.95 -0.15 41.13
N ILE A 310 5.20 0.94 40.42
CA ILE A 310 5.84 2.11 41.00
C ILE A 310 4.67 2.83 41.63
N VAL A 311 4.49 2.51 42.91
CA VAL A 311 3.69 3.28 43.85
C VAL A 311 3.96 4.75 43.57
N LYS A 312 2.91 5.53 43.27
CA LYS A 312 3.08 6.96 43.02
C LYS A 312 3.79 7.57 44.23
N PRO A 313 4.65 8.61 44.08
CA PRO A 313 5.36 9.20 45.22
C PRO A 313 4.45 9.50 46.42
N THR A 314 3.23 9.97 46.15
CA THR A 314 2.18 10.22 47.15
C THR A 314 1.67 8.97 47.87
N GLU A 315 1.58 7.83 47.18
CA GLU A 315 1.19 6.55 47.79
C GLU A 315 2.37 5.94 48.58
N LEU A 316 3.61 6.21 48.17
CA LEU A 316 4.81 5.74 48.87
C LEU A 316 4.95 6.45 50.22
N ASP A 317 4.72 7.77 50.23
CA ASP A 317 4.71 8.57 51.46
C ASP A 317 3.63 8.07 52.44
N GLN A 318 2.44 7.71 51.93
CA GLN A 318 1.37 7.14 52.76
C GLN A 318 1.75 5.76 53.34
N ILE A 319 2.42 4.92 52.57
CA ILE A 319 2.90 3.61 53.06
C ILE A 319 3.97 3.80 54.14
N ILE A 320 4.92 4.73 53.92
CA ILE A 320 5.97 5.05 54.90
C ILE A 320 5.34 5.60 56.20
N GLU A 321 4.34 6.47 56.09
CA GLU A 321 3.65 7.04 57.25
C GLU A 321 2.88 5.97 58.04
N GLN A 322 2.16 5.08 57.34
CA GLN A 322 1.42 3.98 57.97
C GLN A 322 2.35 2.99 58.68
N GLU A 323 3.47 2.61 58.06
CA GLU A 323 4.47 1.73 58.68
C GLU A 323 5.15 2.38 59.88
N SER A 324 5.44 3.68 59.80
CA SER A 324 6.01 4.45 60.91
C SER A 324 5.05 4.53 62.11
N ARG A 325 3.74 4.70 61.85
CA ARG A 325 2.70 4.69 62.89
C ARG A 325 2.54 3.31 63.54
N LYS A 326 2.60 2.22 62.77
CA LYS A 326 2.55 0.85 63.31
C LYS A 326 3.75 0.56 64.21
N LYS A 327 4.97 0.94 63.80
CA LYS A 327 6.17 0.75 64.62
C LYS A 327 6.08 1.50 65.96
N LYS A 328 5.58 2.74 65.96
CA LYS A 328 5.37 3.49 67.21
C LYS A 328 4.35 2.83 68.14
N LYS A 329 3.25 2.30 67.59
CA LYS A 329 2.25 1.56 68.39
C LYS A 329 2.85 0.30 69.01
N ASN A 330 3.58 -0.48 68.22
CA ASN A 330 4.22 -1.71 68.72
C ASN A 330 5.28 -1.41 69.80
N LEU A 331 6.04 -0.33 69.67
CA LEU A 331 7.02 0.09 70.67
C LEU A 331 6.36 0.49 72.00
N ASN A 332 5.25 1.22 71.94
CA ASN A 332 4.50 1.60 73.14
C ASN A 332 3.86 0.38 73.81
N GLN A 333 3.38 -0.59 73.03
CA GLN A 333 2.84 -1.86 73.52
C GLN A 333 3.93 -2.66 74.27
N THR A 334 5.14 -2.72 73.72
CA THR A 334 6.25 -3.43 74.39
C THR A 334 6.64 -2.74 75.69
N VAL A 335 6.69 -1.40 75.73
CA VAL A 335 7.01 -0.67 76.95
C VAL A 335 5.95 -0.86 78.04
N THR A 336 4.66 -0.97 77.68
CA THR A 336 3.59 -1.27 78.65
C THR A 336 3.58 -2.72 79.14
N ASP A 337 4.15 -3.66 78.38
CA ASP A 337 4.24 -5.07 78.80
C ASP A 337 5.44 -5.32 79.74
N TYR A 338 6.36 -4.37 79.89
CA TYR A 338 7.54 -4.44 80.77
C TYR A 338 7.43 -3.59 82.05
N LEU A 339 6.32 -2.86 82.25
CA LEU A 339 5.97 -2.12 83.46
C LEU A 339 4.81 -2.83 84.17
#